data_AF-A0A933U3X7-F1
#
_entry.id   AF-A0A933U3X7-F1
#
_cell.length_a   1.000
_cell.length_b   1.000
_cell.length_c   1.000
_cell.angle_alpha   90.00
_cell.angle_beta   90.00
_cell.angle_gamma   90.00
#
_symmetry.space_group_name_H-M   'P 1'
#
loop_
_entity.id
_entity.type
_entity.pdbx_description
1 polymer ?
#
loop_
_entity_poly.entity_id
_entity_poly.type
_entity_poly.pdbx_seq_one_letter_code
_entity_poly.pdbx_strand_id
1 'polypeptide(L)' 'MPWGDQTYGQLAQGWLFVRDNLVVGKVAPDFETADENGVKWKLSDYKGKVVVLDFWGEW' A
#
# COMPACT_ATOMS: atom_id res chain seq x y z
N MET A 1 -22.64 -14.80 4.21
CA MET A 1 -21.27 -15.16 4.65
C MET A 1 -20.83 -14.14 5.70
N PRO A 2 -19.86 -14.42 6.59
CA PRO A 2 -19.47 -13.51 7.69
C PRO A 2 -18.72 -12.24 7.22
N TRP A 3 -18.81 -11.91 5.92
CA TRP A 3 -18.22 -10.73 5.26
C TRP A 3 -19.30 -10.19 4.31
N GLY A 4 -20.23 -9.40 4.85
CA GLY A 4 -21.62 -9.33 4.37
C GLY A 4 -21.90 -8.59 3.05
N ASP A 5 -21.01 -7.74 2.55
CA ASP A 5 -21.42 -6.71 1.55
C ASP A 5 -20.58 -6.67 0.26
N GLN A 6 -19.58 -7.54 0.10
CA GLN A 6 -18.70 -7.55 -1.07
C GLN A 6 -19.02 -8.68 -2.04
N THR A 7 -19.22 -8.31 -3.31
CA THR A 7 -19.31 -9.26 -4.42
C THR A 7 -17.95 -9.92 -4.70
N TYR A 8 -17.97 -11.12 -5.29
CA TYR A 8 -16.74 -11.77 -5.76
C TYR A 8 -15.93 -10.89 -6.72
N GLY A 9 -16.60 -10.05 -7.52
CA GLY A 9 -15.94 -9.08 -8.39
C GLY A 9 -15.13 -8.04 -7.60
N GLN A 10 -15.67 -7.52 -6.50
CA GLN A 10 -14.96 -6.56 -5.63
C GLN A 10 -13.76 -7.20 -4.93
N LEU A 11 -13.90 -8.44 -4.46
CA LEU A 11 -12.76 -9.17 -3.87
C LEU A 11 -11.66 -9.41 -4.91
N ALA A 12 -12.02 -9.83 -6.12
CA ALA A 12 -11.07 -10.08 -7.20
C ALA A 12 -10.27 -8.82 -7.58
N GLN A 13 -10.85 -7.62 -7.49
CA GLN A 13 -10.14 -6.36 -7.78
C GLN A 13 -8.91 -6.17 -6.90
N GLY A 14 -9.00 -6.47 -5.59
CA GLY A 14 -7.85 -6.38 -4.69
C GLY A 14 -6.72 -7.32 -5.11
N TRP A 15 -7.05 -8.56 -5.45
CA TRP A 15 -6.08 -9.55 -5.94
C TRP A 15 -5.43 -9.14 -7.26
N LEU A 16 -6.23 -8.62 -8.20
CA LEU A 16 -5.72 -8.12 -9.48
C LEU A 16 -4.76 -6.94 -9.26
N PHE A 17 -5.10 -6.02 -8.35
CA PHE A 17 -4.24 -4.90 -8.02
C PHE A 17 -2.87 -5.35 -7.48
N VAL A 18 -2.85 -6.30 -6.53
CA VAL A 18 -1.62 -6.86 -5.97
C VAL A 18 -0.76 -7.47 -7.08
N ARG A 19 -1.36 -8.31 -7.93
CA ARG A 19 -0.66 -8.97 -9.05
C ARG A 19 -0.06 -7.97 -10.03
N ASP A 20 -0.80 -6.91 -10.36
CA ASP A 20 -0.43 -6.00 -11.45
C ASP A 20 0.54 -4.88 -11.01
N ASN A 21 0.53 -4.53 -9.71
CA ASN A 21 1.26 -3.37 -9.18
C ASN A 21 2.26 -3.67 -8.05
N LEU A 22 2.02 -4.69 -7.21
CA LEU A 22 2.84 -4.98 -6.02
C LEU A 22 3.77 -6.17 -6.26
N VAL A 23 4.53 -6.12 -7.35
CA VAL A 23 5.49 -7.15 -7.76
C VAL A 23 6.83 -6.53 -8.17
N VAL A 24 7.89 -7.33 -8.17
CA VAL A 24 9.25 -6.88 -8.51
C VAL A 24 9.30 -6.25 -9.90
N GLY A 25 10.00 -5.11 -10.01
CA GLY A 25 10.16 -4.38 -11.27
C GLY A 25 9.02 -3.41 -11.59
N LYS A 26 7.95 -3.38 -10.80
CA LYS A 26 6.92 -2.33 -10.88
C LYS A 26 7.28 -1.14 -10.00
N VAL A 27 6.78 0.03 -10.38
CA VAL A 27 6.88 1.24 -9.57
C VAL A 27 5.96 1.07 -8.36
N ALA A 28 6.50 1.23 -7.15
CA ALA A 28 5.71 1.20 -5.92
C ALA A 28 4.62 2.30 -5.96
N PRO A 29 3.36 1.99 -5.60
CA PRO A 29 2.30 2.99 -5.52
C PRO A 29 2.65 4.10 -4.54
N ASP A 30 2.39 5.35 -4.91
CA ASP A 30 2.57 6.48 -4.01
C ASP A 30 1.46 6.47 -2.94
N PHE A 31 1.81 6.88 -1.73
CA PHE A 31 0.88 7.04 -0.62
C PHE A 31 1.30 8.23 0.24
N GLU A 32 0.34 8.81 0.96
CA GLU A 32 0.57 9.89 1.92
C GLU A 32 0.17 9.40 3.31
N THR A 33 1.04 9.63 4.29
CA THR A 33 0.74 9.35 5.70
C THR A 33 1.35 10.42 6.60
N ALA A 34 1.00 10.41 7.87
CA ALA A 34 1.69 11.19 8.90
C ALA A 34 2.56 10.26 9.76
N ASP A 35 3.71 10.76 10.20
CA ASP A 35 4.53 10.11 11.22
C ASP A 35 3.98 10.32 12.64
N GLU A 36 4.67 9.82 13.66
CA GLU A 36 4.27 9.95 15.06
C GLU A 36 4.22 11.39 15.58
N ASN A 37 4.89 12.32 14.88
CA ASN A 37 4.90 13.75 15.19
C ASN A 37 3.85 14.53 14.37
N GLY A 38 3.06 13.84 13.55
CA GLY A 38 2.07 14.45 12.66
C GLY A 38 2.68 15.05 11.38
N VAL A 39 3.96 14.81 11.10
CA VAL A 39 4.60 15.29 9.88
C VAL A 39 4.11 14.45 8.72
N LYS A 40 3.45 15.11 7.77
CA LYS A 40 2.98 14.47 6.55
C LYS A 40 4.14 14.20 5.61
N TRP A 41 4.16 12.99 5.05
CA TRP A 41 5.12 12.60 4.04
C TRP A 41 4.48 11.70 2.99
N LYS A 42 5.07 11.71 1.79
CA LYS A 42 4.73 10.82 0.67
C LYS A 42 5.90 9.92 0.33
N LEU A 43 5.61 8.72 -0.18
CA LEU A 43 6.68 7.86 -0.69
C LEU A 43 7.49 8.56 -1.79
N SER A 44 6.82 9.34 -2.63
CA SER A 44 7.45 10.12 -3.70
C SER A 44 8.42 11.21 -3.23
N ASP A 45 8.36 11.64 -1.97
CA ASP A 45 9.33 12.60 -1.41
C ASP A 45 10.75 12.01 -1.32
N TYR A 46 10.87 10.68 -1.35
CA TYR A 46 12.15 9.96 -1.26
C TYR A 46 12.74 9.58 -2.62
N LYS A 47 12.20 10.07 -3.75
CA LYS A 47 12.74 9.74 -5.07
C LYS A 47 14.22 10.10 -5.20
N GLY A 48 14.96 9.22 -5.87
CA GLY A 48 16.42 9.30 -6.01
C GLY A 48 17.20 8.62 -4.89
N LYS A 49 16.53 8.09 -3.87
CA LYS A 49 17.13 7.25 -2.82
C LYS A 49 16.69 5.80 -2.95
N VAL A 50 17.50 4.89 -2.39
CA VAL A 50 17.05 3.53 -2.09
C VAL A 50 16.23 3.59 -0.80
N VAL A 51 15.02 3.05 -0.84
CA VAL A 51 14.06 3.10 0.27
C VAL A 51 13.68 1.66 0.65
N VAL A 52 13.67 1.38 1.95
CA VAL A 52 13.10 0.15 2.53
C VAL A 52 11.88 0.57 3.33
N LEU A 53 10.74 -0.07 3.05
CA LEU A 53 9.50 0.11 3.81
C LEU A 53 9.30 -1.11 4.70
N ASP A 54 9.18 -0.88 6.01
CA ASP A 54 8.93 -1.91 7.01
C ASP A 54 7.55 -1.69 7.63
N PHE A 55 6.66 -2.67 7.48
CA PHE A 55 5.29 -2.61 7.96
C PHE A 55 5.16 -3.47 9.22
N TRP A 56 5.03 -2.81 10.36
CA TRP A 56 4.88 -3.46 11.67
C TRP A 56 3.86 -2.72 12.54
N GLY A 57 3.47 -3.32 13.67
CA GLY A 57 2.56 -2.73 14.64
C GLY A 57 2.55 -3.50 15.96
N GLU A 58 2.11 -2.83 17.02
CA GLU A 58 1.84 -3.43 18.34
C GLU A 58 0.34 -3.78 18.45
N TRP A 59 0.01 -4.74 19.32
CA TRP A 59 -1.35 -5.28 19.49
C TRP A 59 -2.09 -4.65 20.67
#